data_AF-A0A178TG63-F1
#
_entry.id   AF-A0A178TG63-F1
#
_cell.length_a   1.000
_cell.length_b   1.000
_cell.length_c   1.000
_cell.angle_alpha   90.00
_cell.angle_beta   90.00
_cell.angle_gamma   90.00
#
_symmetry.space_group_name_H-M   'P 1'
#
loop_
_entity.id
_entity.type
_entity.pdbx_description
1 polymer ?
#
loop_
_entity_poly.entity_id
_entity_poly.type
_entity_poly.pdbx_seq_one_letter_code
_entity_poly.pdbx_strand_id
1 'polypeptide(L)'
;MKKIVVIGGGTGLPVLLRGLKQYDVDLTAIVTVADDGGSSGRLRDELDIPPPGDIRNVLAALSDVEPLIIELFQHRFENGNGLSGHSLGNLILAAMTAITGDFVHAVREMGKVLNVRGKVLPAANESVVLHAEMEDGTIVSGESKIPYSGKKN
;
A
#
# COMPACT_ATOMS: atom_id res chain seq x y z
N MET A 1 -16.56 -7.99 20.93
CA MET A 1 -15.41 -7.42 20.19
C MET A 1 -15.75 -6.03 19.67
N LYS A 2 -14.92 -5.01 19.92
CA LYS A 2 -15.13 -3.65 19.38
C LYS A 2 -14.71 -3.61 17.90
N LYS A 3 -15.41 -2.83 17.08
CA LYS A 3 -15.06 -2.59 15.67
C LYS A 3 -14.25 -1.30 15.55
N ILE A 4 -13.07 -1.38 14.95
CA ILE A 4 -12.18 -0.22 14.78
C ILE A 4 -11.81 -0.13 13.31
N VAL A 5 -12.10 1.04 12.72
CA VAL A 5 -11.67 1.38 11.37
C VAL A 5 -10.52 2.36 11.47
N VAL A 6 -9.40 2.06 10.82
CA VAL A 6 -8.25 2.94 10.72
C VAL A 6 -8.07 3.33 9.27
N ILE A 7 -7.95 4.63 8.99
CA ILE A 7 -7.81 5.18 7.64
C ILE A 7 -6.46 5.88 7.55
N GLY A 8 -5.69 5.61 6.50
CA GLY A 8 -4.40 6.28 6.31
C GLY A 8 -3.53 5.64 5.23
N GLY A 9 -2.22 5.83 5.38
CA GLY A 9 -1.19 5.31 4.48
C GLY A 9 0.19 5.43 5.12
N GLY A 10 1.22 5.32 4.30
CA GLY A 10 2.63 5.46 4.68
C GLY A 10 3.07 4.48 5.78
N THR A 11 4.03 4.93 6.59
CA THR A 11 4.70 4.09 7.59
C THR A 11 4.02 4.09 8.96
N GLY A 12 3.24 5.12 9.29
CA GLY A 12 2.57 5.25 10.58
C GLY A 12 1.41 4.26 10.76
N LEU A 13 0.62 4.04 9.71
CA LEU A 13 -0.53 3.13 9.74
C LEU A 13 -0.11 1.67 10.08
N PRO A 14 0.90 1.07 9.41
CA PRO A 14 1.44 -0.24 9.79
C PRO A 14 1.88 -0.36 11.26
N VAL A 15 2.53 0.67 11.81
CA VAL A 15 3.00 0.67 13.20
C VAL A 15 1.82 0.62 14.17
N LEU A 16 0.81 1.46 13.97
CA LEU A 16 -0.41 1.46 14.77
C LEU A 16 -1.14 0.12 14.70
N LEU A 17 -1.28 -0.45 13.50
CA LEU A 17 -1.99 -1.71 13.28
C LEU A 17 -1.30 -2.91 13.93
N ARG A 18 0.04 -2.97 13.92
CA ARG A 18 0.81 -4.02 14.64
C ARG A 18 0.50 -4.02 16.14
N GLY A 19 0.37 -2.84 16.74
CA GLY A 19 -0.01 -2.68 18.15
C GLY A 19 -1.47 -3.05 18.39
N LEU A 20 -2.38 -2.53 17.57
CA LEU A 20 -3.82 -2.78 17.72
C LEU A 20 -4.19 -4.27 17.54
N LYS A 21 -3.47 -5.00 16.67
CA LYS A 21 -3.67 -6.44 16.43
C LYS A 21 -3.50 -7.30 17.69
N GLN A 22 -2.83 -6.81 18.73
CA GLN A 22 -2.65 -7.52 20.00
C GLN A 22 -3.89 -7.52 20.90
N TYR A 23 -4.90 -6.70 20.59
CA TYR A 23 -6.14 -6.60 21.36
C TYR A 23 -7.28 -7.40 20.71
N ASP A 24 -8.30 -7.75 21.50
CA ASP A 24 -9.53 -8.39 21.02
C ASP A 24 -10.45 -7.38 20.31
N VAL A 25 -10.11 -7.06 19.05
CA VAL A 25 -10.80 -6.06 18.23
C VAL A 25 -10.98 -6.53 16.78
N ASP A 26 -12.08 -6.12 16.16
CA ASP A 26 -12.36 -6.30 14.73
C ASP A 26 -11.77 -5.12 13.96
N LEU A 27 -10.59 -5.33 13.35
CA LEU A 27 -9.84 -4.30 12.63
C LEU A 27 -10.23 -4.23 11.16
N THR A 28 -10.48 -3.03 10.67
CA THR A 28 -10.51 -2.72 9.23
C THR A 28 -9.55 -1.57 8.95
N ALA A 29 -8.60 -1.76 8.04
CA ALA A 29 -7.70 -0.74 7.54
C ALA A 29 -8.16 -0.29 6.15
N ILE A 30 -8.42 1.01 5.98
CA ILE A 30 -8.65 1.63 4.68
C ILE A 30 -7.38 2.38 4.29
N VAL A 31 -6.77 1.97 3.18
CA VAL A 31 -5.41 2.36 2.81
C VAL A 31 -5.45 3.20 1.54
N THR A 32 -4.78 4.35 1.55
CA THR A 32 -4.63 5.20 0.35
C THR A 32 -3.99 4.43 -0.81
N VAL A 33 -4.39 4.80 -2.02
CA VAL A 33 -3.83 4.29 -3.29
C VAL A 33 -3.42 5.46 -4.21
N ALA A 34 -2.99 6.56 -3.60
CA ALA A 34 -2.59 7.78 -4.32
C ALA A 34 -1.07 7.91 -4.55
N ASP A 35 -0.26 7.04 -3.93
CA ASP A 35 1.21 7.02 -4.06
C ASP A 35 1.63 6.90 -5.53
N ASP A 36 2.61 7.72 -5.92
CA ASP A 36 3.22 7.71 -7.26
C ASP A 36 4.75 7.63 -7.20
N GLY A 37 5.31 7.30 -6.02
CA GLY A 37 6.75 7.22 -5.79
C GLY A 37 7.35 5.81 -5.88
N GLY A 38 8.65 5.76 -6.17
CA GLY A 38 9.49 4.56 -6.01
C GLY A 38 8.98 3.32 -6.77
N SER A 39 9.04 2.16 -6.11
CA SER A 39 8.57 0.90 -6.70
C SER A 39 7.06 0.88 -6.95
N SER A 40 6.26 1.60 -6.15
CA SER A 40 4.81 1.63 -6.30
C SER A 40 4.42 2.41 -7.55
N GLY A 41 4.99 3.62 -7.70
CA GLY A 41 4.79 4.48 -8.86
C GLY A 41 5.18 3.80 -10.17
N ARG A 42 6.36 3.16 -10.23
CA ARG A 42 6.77 2.42 -11.44
C ARG A 42 5.79 1.32 -11.85
N LEU A 43 5.32 0.52 -10.90
CA LEU A 43 4.35 -0.55 -11.21
C LEU A 43 2.98 0.01 -11.60
N ARG A 44 2.56 1.11 -10.97
CA ARG A 44 1.35 1.83 -11.34
C ARG A 44 1.42 2.30 -12.79
N ASP A 45 2.51 2.93 -13.19
CA ASP A 45 2.68 3.49 -14.54
C ASP A 45 2.87 2.40 -15.60
N GLU A 46 3.60 1.32 -15.29
CA GLU A 46 3.91 0.26 -16.24
C GLU A 46 2.78 -0.77 -16.41
N LEU A 47 1.95 -1.00 -15.38
CA LEU A 47 0.96 -2.07 -15.34
C LEU A 47 -0.49 -1.57 -15.20
N ASP A 48 -0.71 -0.26 -15.10
CA ASP A 48 -2.02 0.37 -14.92
C ASP A 48 -2.81 -0.20 -13.71
N ILE A 49 -2.12 -0.35 -12.58
CA ILE A 49 -2.69 -0.84 -11.32
C ILE A 49 -2.59 0.23 -10.22
N PRO A 50 -3.47 0.21 -9.20
CA PRO A 50 -3.29 1.02 -8.02
C PRO A 50 -1.93 0.74 -7.35
N PRO A 51 -1.26 1.76 -6.79
CA PRO A 51 0.05 1.61 -6.17
C PRO A 51 0.01 0.63 -4.98
N PRO A 52 0.78 -0.47 -5.02
CA PRO A 52 0.64 -1.55 -4.03
C PRO A 52 1.38 -1.30 -2.70
N GLY A 53 2.24 -0.29 -2.60
CA GLY A 53 3.21 -0.15 -1.52
C GLY A 53 2.60 -0.04 -0.11
N ASP A 54 1.65 0.88 0.09
CA ASP A 54 1.03 1.07 1.40
C ASP A 54 0.17 -0.14 1.80
N ILE A 55 -0.57 -0.70 0.85
CA ILE A 55 -1.31 -1.95 1.02
C ILE A 55 -0.39 -3.09 1.45
N ARG A 56 0.77 -3.26 0.79
CA ARG A 56 1.78 -4.26 1.13
C ARG A 56 2.22 -4.12 2.59
N ASN A 57 2.52 -2.90 3.02
CA ASN A 57 2.97 -2.65 4.40
C ASN A 57 1.88 -2.98 5.43
N VAL A 58 0.62 -2.65 5.11
CA VAL A 58 -0.53 -2.95 5.98
C VAL A 58 -0.82 -4.44 6.05
N LEU A 59 -0.77 -5.15 4.92
CA LEU A 59 -0.90 -6.61 4.89
C LEU A 59 0.14 -7.28 5.78
N ALA A 60 1.41 -6.88 5.67
CA ALA A 60 2.49 -7.40 6.52
C ALA A 60 2.36 -7.00 8.00
N ALA A 61 1.80 -5.83 8.31
CA ALA A 61 1.56 -5.43 9.68
C ALA A 61 0.49 -6.29 10.37
N LEU A 62 -0.51 -6.75 9.61
CA LEU A 62 -1.60 -7.55 10.13
C LEU A 62 -1.43 -9.06 9.89
N SER A 63 -0.41 -9.50 9.16
CA SER A 63 -0.16 -10.90 8.82
C SER A 63 0.21 -11.77 10.01
N ASP A 64 -0.27 -13.00 10.05
CA ASP A 64 -0.02 -13.99 11.10
C ASP A 64 0.60 -15.26 10.50
N VAL A 65 1.83 -15.11 9.99
CA VAL A 65 2.61 -16.14 9.29
C VAL A 65 4.04 -16.15 9.83
N GLU A 66 4.83 -17.15 9.41
CA GLU A 66 6.23 -17.27 9.82
C GLU A 66 7.06 -16.02 9.48
N PRO A 67 8.01 -15.62 10.35
CA PRO A 67 8.83 -14.42 10.13
C PRO A 67 9.52 -14.37 8.77
N LEU A 68 10.00 -15.50 8.26
CA LEU A 68 10.66 -15.60 6.96
C LEU A 68 9.73 -15.26 5.79
N ILE A 69 8.44 -15.57 5.89
CA ILE A 69 7.44 -15.20 4.87
C ILE A 69 7.22 -13.69 4.85
N ILE A 70 7.20 -13.05 6.02
CA ILE A 70 7.10 -11.59 6.11
C ILE A 70 8.35 -10.93 5.54
N GLU A 71 9.54 -11.46 5.85
CA GLU A 71 10.81 -10.99 5.31
C GLU A 71 10.86 -11.11 3.78
N LEU A 72 10.45 -12.26 3.23
CA LEU A 72 10.33 -12.47 1.80
C LEU A 72 9.35 -11.46 1.17
N PHE A 73 8.18 -11.27 1.77
CA PHE A 73 7.17 -10.33 1.27
C PHE A 73 7.64 -8.87 1.33
N GLN A 74 8.45 -8.52 2.32
CA GLN A 74 9.04 -7.18 2.49
C GLN A 74 10.36 -7.00 1.72
N HIS A 75 10.93 -8.07 1.16
CA HIS A 75 12.21 -8.03 0.45
C HIS A 75 12.20 -6.99 -0.66
N ARG A 76 13.33 -6.29 -0.79
CA ARG A 76 13.60 -5.32 -1.86
C ARG A 76 14.86 -5.73 -2.59
N PHE A 77 14.75 -5.83 -3.90
CA PHE A 77 15.88 -6.16 -4.76
C PHE A 77 16.85 -4.97 -4.83
N GLU A 78 18.13 -5.22 -4.55
CA GLU A 78 19.17 -4.19 -4.63
C GLU A 78 19.77 -4.11 -6.04
N ASN A 79 19.86 -5.26 -6.71
CA ASN A 79 20.54 -5.42 -7.99
C ASN A 79 19.60 -6.06 -9.04
N GLY A 80 19.98 -5.95 -10.31
CA GLY A 80 19.28 -6.56 -11.44
C GLY A 80 18.63 -5.52 -12.35
N ASN A 81 18.80 -5.73 -13.66
CA ASN A 81 18.25 -4.84 -14.69
C ASN A 81 16.71 -4.90 -14.65
N GLY A 82 16.07 -3.76 -14.42
CA GLY A 82 14.61 -3.65 -14.29
C GLY A 82 14.03 -4.15 -12.95
N LEU A 83 14.76 -4.97 -12.20
CA LEU A 83 14.32 -5.50 -10.91
C LEU A 83 14.78 -4.65 -9.72
N SER A 84 15.93 -3.98 -9.85
CA SER A 84 16.50 -3.14 -8.79
C SER A 84 15.51 -2.10 -8.28
N GLY A 85 15.40 -2.01 -6.95
CA GLY A 85 14.48 -1.13 -6.25
C GLY A 85 13.05 -1.66 -6.12
N HIS A 86 12.63 -2.72 -6.82
CA HIS A 86 11.31 -3.31 -6.61
C HIS A 86 11.22 -4.07 -5.30
N SER A 87 10.04 -4.02 -4.68
CA SER A 87 9.70 -4.91 -3.58
C SER A 87 9.05 -6.19 -4.11
N LEU A 88 9.46 -7.34 -3.60
CA LEU A 88 8.86 -8.62 -3.98
C LEU A 88 7.36 -8.65 -3.65
N GLY A 89 6.93 -8.15 -2.49
CA GLY A 89 5.51 -8.05 -2.14
C GLY A 89 4.71 -7.16 -3.09
N ASN A 90 5.32 -6.08 -3.63
CA ASN A 90 4.67 -5.27 -4.65
C ASN A 90 4.48 -6.06 -5.96
N LEU A 91 5.49 -6.83 -6.37
CA LEU A 91 5.42 -7.67 -7.57
C LEU A 91 4.39 -8.80 -7.41
N ILE A 92 4.29 -9.40 -6.22
CA ILE A 92 3.27 -10.41 -5.91
C ILE A 92 1.87 -9.80 -5.99
N LEU A 93 1.65 -8.60 -5.43
CA LEU A 93 0.36 -7.90 -5.53
C LEU A 93 0.02 -7.53 -6.98
N ALA A 94 1.01 -7.06 -7.76
CA ALA A 94 0.82 -6.78 -9.17
C ALA A 94 0.43 -8.04 -9.96
N ALA A 95 1.14 -9.15 -9.75
CA ALA A 95 0.84 -10.43 -10.38
C ALA A 95 -0.56 -10.95 -9.97
N MET A 96 -0.92 -10.87 -8.69
CA MET A 96 -2.24 -11.27 -8.20
C MET A 96 -3.35 -10.40 -8.81
N THR A 97 -3.10 -9.11 -8.99
CA THR A 97 -4.04 -8.19 -9.66
C THR A 97 -4.22 -8.56 -11.13
N ALA A 98 -3.14 -8.88 -11.84
CA ALA A 98 -3.21 -9.34 -13.22
C ALA A 98 -3.97 -10.68 -13.36
N ILE A 99 -3.83 -11.60 -12.39
CA ILE A 99 -4.53 -12.89 -12.37
C ILE A 99 -6.03 -12.72 -12.09
N THR A 100 -6.38 -11.86 -11.12
CA THR A 100 -7.77 -11.67 -10.68
C THR A 100 -8.54 -10.66 -11.53
N GLY A 101 -7.84 -9.76 -12.22
CA GLY A 101 -8.42 -8.63 -12.94
C GLY A 101 -8.95 -7.51 -12.03
N ASP A 102 -8.74 -7.60 -10.71
CA ASP A 102 -9.32 -6.67 -9.73
C ASP A 102 -8.39 -6.49 -8.52
N PHE A 103 -7.95 -5.25 -8.28
CA PHE A 103 -6.98 -4.96 -7.22
C PHE A 103 -7.56 -5.25 -5.83
N VAL A 104 -8.82 -4.91 -5.58
CA VAL A 104 -9.50 -5.22 -4.31
C VAL A 104 -9.56 -6.74 -4.06
N HIS A 105 -9.86 -7.53 -5.08
CA HIS A 105 -9.86 -8.99 -5.01
C HIS A 105 -8.45 -9.52 -4.73
N ALA A 106 -7.43 -9.02 -5.43
CA ALA A 106 -6.04 -9.40 -5.19
C ALA A 106 -5.60 -9.15 -3.74
N VAL A 107 -5.94 -7.99 -3.16
CA VAL A 107 -5.67 -7.66 -1.76
C VAL A 107 -6.37 -8.63 -0.81
N ARG A 108 -7.62 -9.00 -1.13
CA ARG A 108 -8.39 -9.97 -0.33
C ARG A 108 -7.77 -11.36 -0.35
N GLU A 109 -7.34 -11.85 -1.52
CA GLU A 109 -6.67 -13.15 -1.63
C GLU A 109 -5.32 -13.14 -0.92
N MET A 110 -4.52 -12.09 -1.09
CA MET A 110 -3.26 -11.95 -0.36
C MET A 110 -3.47 -11.85 1.15
N GLY A 111 -4.56 -11.24 1.61
CA GLY A 111 -4.95 -11.25 3.01
C GLY A 111 -5.16 -12.66 3.58
N LYS A 112 -5.72 -13.58 2.78
CA LYS A 112 -5.86 -14.99 3.17
C LYS A 112 -4.52 -15.71 3.19
N VAL A 113 -3.70 -15.54 2.15
CA VAL A 113 -2.36 -16.15 2.03
C VAL A 113 -1.47 -15.76 3.21
N LEU A 114 -1.54 -14.49 3.63
CA LEU A 114 -0.76 -13.94 4.75
C LEU A 114 -1.46 -14.08 6.11
N ASN A 115 -2.58 -14.80 6.18
CA ASN A 115 -3.36 -15.01 7.40
C ASN A 115 -3.59 -13.69 8.19
N VAL A 116 -4.07 -12.66 7.49
CA VAL A 116 -4.24 -11.31 8.03
C VAL A 116 -5.32 -11.29 9.12
N ARG A 117 -4.98 -10.74 10.29
CA ARG A 117 -5.95 -10.49 11.37
C ARG A 117 -6.67 -9.15 11.16
N GLY A 118 -7.81 -9.22 10.47
CA GLY A 118 -8.66 -8.07 10.17
C GLY A 118 -8.93 -7.96 8.67
N LYS A 119 -9.38 -6.78 8.23
CA LYS A 119 -9.66 -6.48 6.82
C LYS A 119 -8.75 -5.37 6.35
N VAL A 120 -8.24 -5.50 5.13
CA VAL A 120 -7.47 -4.46 4.44
C VAL A 120 -8.22 -4.12 3.17
N LEU A 121 -8.55 -2.84 3.01
CA LEU A 121 -9.31 -2.32 1.88
C LEU A 121 -8.53 -1.15 1.27
N PRO A 122 -8.35 -1.11 -0.05
CA PRO A 122 -7.87 0.09 -0.70
C PRO A 122 -8.97 1.18 -0.66
N ALA A 123 -8.56 2.44 -0.62
CA ALA A 123 -9.46 3.59 -0.58
C ALA A 123 -10.25 3.77 -1.89
N ALA A 124 -9.70 3.28 -3.00
CA ALA A 124 -10.34 3.22 -4.32
C ALA A 124 -9.94 1.92 -5.02
N ASN A 125 -10.76 1.46 -5.98
CA ASN A 125 -10.43 0.30 -6.82
C ASN A 125 -9.64 0.68 -8.09
N GLU A 126 -9.35 1.97 -8.26
CA GLU A 126 -8.67 2.53 -9.41
C GLU A 126 -7.52 3.42 -8.94
N SER A 127 -6.57 3.69 -9.84
CA SER A 127 -5.47 4.61 -9.58
C SER A 127 -5.99 6.04 -9.42
N VAL A 128 -5.64 6.68 -8.31
CA VAL A 128 -6.03 8.08 -8.04
C VAL A 128 -4.81 8.99 -8.05
N VAL A 129 -4.97 10.23 -8.49
CA VAL A 129 -3.91 11.25 -8.48
C VAL A 129 -4.22 12.25 -7.37
N LEU A 130 -3.25 12.47 -6.47
CA LEU A 130 -3.38 13.49 -5.43
C LEU A 130 -3.04 14.85 -6.03
N HIS A 131 -3.88 15.86 -5.75
CA HIS A 131 -3.63 17.24 -6.12
C HIS A 131 -3.65 18.12 -4.86
N ALA A 132 -2.74 19.11 -4.81
CA ALA A 132 -2.76 20.16 -3.80
C ALA A 132 -2.91 21.52 -4.48
N GLU A 133 -3.86 22.32 -4.00
CA GLU A 133 -3.94 23.74 -4.31
C GLU A 133 -3.04 24.50 -3.31
N MET A 134 -2.16 25.34 -3.83
CA MET A 134 -1.21 26.12 -3.05
C MET A 134 -1.82 27.49 -2.69
N GLU A 135 -1.25 28.19 -1.71
CA GLU A 135 -1.71 29.53 -1.29
C GLU A 135 -1.74 30.56 -2.44
N ASP A 136 -0.88 30.37 -3.47
CA ASP A 136 -0.82 31.21 -4.68
C ASP A 136 -1.88 30.83 -5.75
N GLY A 137 -2.75 29.87 -5.44
CA GLY A 137 -3.78 29.34 -6.33
C GLY A 137 -3.28 28.34 -7.38
N THR A 138 -1.98 28.02 -7.39
CA THR A 138 -1.46 27.00 -8.31
C THR A 138 -1.77 25.59 -7.83
N ILE A 139 -1.91 24.65 -8.77
CA ILE A 139 -2.18 23.24 -8.47
C ILE A 139 -0.92 22.42 -8.73
N VAL A 140 -0.52 21.63 -7.74
CA VAL A 140 0.54 20.63 -7.85
C VAL A 140 -0.08 19.24 -7.90
N SER A 141 0.28 18.46 -8.92
CA SER A 141 -0.26 17.12 -9.17
C SER A 141 0.79 16.04 -8.89
N GLY A 142 0.42 15.05 -8.09
CA GLY A 142 1.25 13.90 -7.73
C GLY A 142 1.71 13.94 -6.27
N GLU A 143 1.53 12.83 -5.55
CA GLU A 143 1.83 12.73 -4.11
C GLU A 143 3.30 13.02 -3.83
N SER A 144 4.20 12.43 -4.61
CA SER A 144 5.64 12.60 -4.45
C SER A 144 6.13 13.99 -4.86
N LYS A 145 5.32 14.82 -5.51
CA LYS A 145 5.72 16.17 -5.97
C LYS A 145 5.25 17.28 -5.04
N ILE A 146 4.10 17.09 -4.38
CA ILE A 146 3.48 18.11 -3.51
C ILE A 146 4.45 18.62 -2.43
N PRO A 147 5.13 17.77 -1.64
CA PRO A 147 6.05 18.23 -0.58
C PRO A 147 7.29 18.97 -1.09
N TYR A 148 7.69 18.74 -2.34
CA TYR A 148 8.90 19.32 -2.95
C TYR A 148 8.60 20.49 -3.88
N SER A 149 7.36 20.95 -3.91
CA SER A 149 6.93 22.08 -4.75
C SER A 149 7.59 23.41 -4.36
N GLY A 150 8.12 23.52 -3.13
CA GLY A 150 8.67 24.76 -2.58
C GLY A 150 7.62 25.85 -2.32
N LYS A 151 6.33 25.52 -2.50
CA LYS A 151 5.19 26.41 -2.31
C LYS A 151 4.48 26.05 -0.99
N LYS A 152 3.76 27.02 -0.42
CA LYS A 152 2.93 26.80 0.77
C LYS A 152 1.55 26.25 0.37
N ASN A 153 1.12 25.20 1.06
CA ASN A 153 -0.17 24.52 0.94
C ASN A 153 -1.01 24.67 2.21
#